data_AF-A0A3D2L9F9-F1
#
_entry.id   AF-A0A3D2L9F9-F1
#
_cell.length_a   1.000
_cell.length_b   1.000
_cell.length_c   1.000
_cell.angle_alpha   90.00
_cell.angle_beta   90.00
_cell.angle_gamma   90.00
#
_symmetry.space_group_name_H-M   'P 1'
#
loop_
_entity.id
_entity.type
_entity.pdbx_description
1 polymer ?
#
loop_
_entity_poly.entity_id
_entity_poly.type
_entity_poly.pdbx_seq_one_letter_code
_entity_poly.pdbx_strand_id
1 'polypeptide(L)'
;MIIATLIGLLTFVLASTVHYLALAHLHRRLNHEARSGLPIVVSGIVGAGLAHLAEAALYATSFTLLDAFDLGGFKGGEADGFMDIFYFSLVNYTSLGLGDI
;
A
#
# COMPACT_ATOMS: atom_id res chain seq x y z
N MET A 1 -19.50 11.59 2.73
CA MET A 1 -19.09 10.98 4.01
C MET A 1 -19.30 9.46 4.01
N ILE A 2 -20.52 8.93 3.92
CA ILE A 2 -20.76 7.47 3.91
C ILE A 2 -19.98 6.75 2.79
N ILE A 3 -20.06 7.26 1.56
CA ILE A 3 -19.35 6.68 0.40
C ILE A 3 -17.83 6.65 0.64
N ALA A 4 -17.25 7.74 1.15
CA ALA A 4 -15.83 7.80 1.46
C ALA A 4 -15.42 6.78 2.52
N THR A 5 -16.24 6.60 3.56
CA THR A 5 -16.03 5.57 4.58
C THR A 5 -16.10 4.15 4.00
N LEU A 6 -17.05 3.88 3.10
CA LEU A 6 -17.17 2.57 2.44
C LEU A 6 -15.97 2.28 1.54
N ILE A 7 -15.50 3.28 0.79
CA ILE A 7 -14.28 3.17 -0.02
C ILE A 7 -13.10 2.86 0.91
N GLY A 8 -12.88 3.65 1.97
CA GLY A 8 -11.78 3.41 2.90
C GLY A 8 -11.82 2.02 3.57
N LEU A 9 -13.01 1.55 3.97
CA LEU A 9 -13.18 0.21 4.53
C LEU A 9 -12.83 -0.88 3.50
N LEU A 10 -13.30 -0.73 2.26
CA LEU A 10 -12.98 -1.65 1.18
C LEU A 10 -11.47 -1.68 0.91
N THR A 11 -10.83 -0.51 0.81
CA THR A 11 -9.39 -0.37 0.60
C THR A 11 -8.61 -1.05 1.72
N PHE A 12 -9.00 -0.84 2.99
CA PHE A 12 -8.37 -1.49 4.13
C PHE A 12 -8.47 -3.02 4.05
N VAL A 13 -9.65 -3.56 3.73
CA VAL A 13 -9.85 -5.01 3.58
C VAL A 13 -9.02 -5.58 2.43
N LEU A 14 -8.99 -4.89 1.29
CA LEU A 14 -8.21 -5.31 0.12
C LEU A 14 -6.70 -5.27 0.40
N ALA A 15 -6.20 -4.17 0.96
CA ALA A 15 -4.79 -4.05 1.34
C ALA A 15 -4.39 -5.13 2.35
N SER A 16 -5.18 -5.32 3.41
CA SER A 16 -4.94 -6.37 4.42
C SER A 16 -4.95 -7.78 3.80
N THR A 17 -5.82 -8.02 2.83
CA THR A 17 -5.89 -9.29 2.10
C THR A 17 -4.65 -9.51 1.24
N VAL A 18 -4.21 -8.48 0.50
CA VAL A 18 -2.97 -8.51 -0.29
C VAL A 18 -1.77 -8.80 0.62
N HIS A 19 -1.68 -8.11 1.74
CA HIS A 19 -0.62 -8.30 2.73
C HIS A 19 -0.60 -9.75 3.25
N TYR A 20 -1.75 -10.24 3.68
CA TYR A 20 -1.89 -11.61 4.17
C TYR A 20 -1.48 -12.64 3.12
N LEU A 21 -1.93 -12.48 1.87
CA LEU A 21 -1.61 -13.40 0.78
C LEU A 21 -0.11 -13.37 0.45
N ALA A 22 0.51 -12.18 0.46
CA ALA A 22 1.94 -12.03 0.27
C ALA A 22 2.74 -12.74 1.37
N LEU A 23 2.38 -12.52 2.64
CA LEU A 23 3.01 -13.21 3.77
C LEU A 23 2.77 -14.72 3.74
N ALA A 24 1.56 -15.18 3.40
CA ALA A 24 1.25 -16.60 3.26
C ALA A 24 2.05 -17.26 2.12
N HIS A 25 2.27 -16.53 1.02
CA HIS A 25 3.12 -16.97 -0.08
C HIS A 25 4.58 -17.06 0.35
N LEU A 26 5.12 -15.98 0.96
CA LEU A 26 6.49 -15.93 1.44
C LEU A 26 6.76 -17.00 2.50
N HIS A 27 5.88 -17.14 3.48
CA HIS A 27 5.97 -18.18 4.50
C HIS A 27 6.07 -19.57 3.88
N ARG A 28 5.21 -19.89 2.90
CA ARG A 28 5.24 -21.19 2.22
C ARG A 28 6.52 -21.42 1.41
N ARG A 29 6.99 -20.38 0.70
CA ARG A 29 8.21 -20.46 -0.12
C ARG A 29 9.47 -20.58 0.72
N LEU A 30 9.60 -19.76 1.76
CA LEU A 30 10.82 -19.65 2.56
C LEU A 30 10.91 -20.76 3.60
N ASN A 31 9.80 -21.26 4.16
CA ASN A 31 9.84 -22.38 5.11
C ASN A 31 10.05 -23.74 4.44
N HIS A 32 9.74 -23.89 3.15
CA HIS A 32 10.06 -25.11 2.43
C HIS A 32 11.58 -25.34 2.30
N GLU A 33 12.38 -24.27 2.35
CA GLU A 33 13.83 -24.34 2.16
C GLU A 33 14.60 -24.82 3.40
N ALA A 34 13.98 -24.93 4.59
CA ALA A 34 14.58 -25.40 5.86
C ALA A 34 16.00 -24.87 6.14
N ARG A 35 16.36 -23.69 5.62
CA ARG A 35 17.69 -23.08 5.71
C ARG A 35 17.52 -21.67 6.23
N SER A 36 18.09 -21.37 7.40
CA SER A 36 18.22 -19.99 7.87
C SER A 36 19.52 -19.42 7.30
N GLY A 37 19.44 -18.60 6.26
CA GLY A 37 20.58 -17.92 5.66
C GLY A 37 20.24 -16.50 5.22
N LEU A 38 21.26 -15.65 5.08
CA LEU A 38 21.12 -14.26 4.64
C LEU A 38 20.24 -14.12 3.37
N PRO A 39 20.37 -14.95 2.31
CA PRO A 39 19.55 -14.83 1.12
C PRO A 39 18.05 -14.98 1.39
N ILE A 40 17.68 -15.92 2.26
CA ILE A 40 16.27 -16.21 2.59
C ILE A 40 15.66 -15.05 3.39
N VAL A 41 16.41 -14.47 4.33
CA VAL A 41 15.98 -13.29 5.08
C VAL A 41 15.80 -12.09 4.14
N VAL A 42 16.78 -11.83 3.26
CA VAL A 42 16.71 -10.73 2.30
C VAL A 42 15.53 -10.92 1.34
N SER A 43 15.29 -12.12 0.83
CA SER A 43 14.11 -12.41 0.00
C SER A 43 12.79 -12.16 0.74
N GLY A 44 12.72 -12.48 2.04
CA GLY A 44 11.55 -12.17 2.87
C GLY A 44 11.31 -10.68 3.02
N ILE A 45 12.36 -9.91 3.32
CA ILE A 45 12.29 -8.44 3.46
C ILE A 45 11.88 -7.79 2.14
N VAL A 46 12.54 -8.16 1.03
CA VAL A 46 12.23 -7.62 -0.30
C VAL A 46 10.81 -7.99 -0.71
N GLY A 47 10.39 -9.23 -0.49
CA GLY A 47 9.04 -9.69 -0.80
C GLY A 47 7.97 -8.93 -0.01
N ALA A 48 8.18 -8.70 1.28
CA ALA A 48 7.28 -7.88 2.10
C ALA A 48 7.26 -6.42 1.64
N GLY A 49 8.42 -5.85 1.29
CA GLY A 49 8.51 -4.51 0.74
C GLY A 49 7.73 -4.35 -0.58
N LEU A 50 7.78 -5.34 -1.47
CA LEU A 50 6.98 -5.35 -2.70
C LEU A 50 5.48 -5.43 -2.41
N ALA A 51 5.06 -6.15 -1.37
CA ALA A 51 3.66 -6.15 -0.94
C ALA A 51 3.23 -4.75 -0.50
N HIS A 52 4.04 -4.04 0.29
CA HIS A 52 3.76 -2.66 0.70
C HIS A 52 3.61 -1.71 -0.50
N LEU A 53 4.40 -1.88 -1.58
CA LEU A 53 4.22 -1.10 -2.80
C LEU A 53 2.85 -1.34 -3.45
N ALA A 54 2.39 -2.60 -3.50
CA ALA A 54 1.07 -2.93 -4.01
C ALA A 54 -0.06 -2.35 -3.12
N GLU A 55 0.13 -2.36 -1.81
CA GLU A 55 -0.83 -1.80 -0.85
C GLU A 55 -0.90 -0.28 -0.96
N ALA A 56 0.24 0.40 -1.08
CA ALA A 56 0.31 1.83 -1.36
C ALA A 56 -0.41 2.18 -2.67
N ALA A 57 -0.31 1.34 -3.71
CA ALA A 57 -1.03 1.53 -4.96
C ALA A 57 -2.55 1.43 -4.78
N LEU A 58 -3.05 0.50 -3.94
CA LEU A 58 -4.48 0.41 -3.61
C LEU A 58 -4.99 1.67 -2.92
N TYR A 59 -4.23 2.20 -1.97
CA TYR A 59 -4.55 3.48 -1.31
C TYR A 59 -4.54 4.62 -2.32
N ALA A 60 -3.55 4.68 -3.21
CA ALA A 60 -3.47 5.70 -4.24
C ALA A 60 -4.68 5.67 -5.18
N THR A 61 -5.06 4.49 -5.68
CA THR A 61 -6.26 4.31 -6.48
C THR A 61 -7.52 4.77 -5.75
N SER A 62 -7.59 4.53 -4.43
CA SER A 62 -8.73 4.95 -3.62
C SER A 62 -8.78 6.46 -3.46
N PHE A 63 -7.64 7.13 -3.26
CA PHE A 63 -7.58 8.59 -3.24
C PHE A 63 -7.96 9.21 -4.58
N THR A 64 -7.47 8.66 -5.70
CA THR A 64 -7.88 9.11 -7.05
C THR A 64 -9.38 8.93 -7.26
N LEU A 65 -9.97 7.83 -6.78
CA LEU A 65 -11.41 7.60 -6.87
C LEU A 65 -12.22 8.60 -6.03
N LEU A 66 -11.77 8.87 -4.80
CA LEU A 66 -12.41 9.85 -3.91
C LEU A 66 -12.37 11.26 -4.48
N ASP A 67 -11.23 11.64 -5.08
CA ASP A 67 -11.04 12.91 -5.77
C ASP A 67 -11.97 13.07 -6.97
N ALA A 68 -12.10 12.02 -7.80
CA ALA A 68 -13.03 12.00 -8.93
C ALA A 68 -14.53 12.17 -8.54
N PHE A 69 -14.88 11.89 -7.28
CA PHE A 69 -16.23 12.09 -6.74
C PHE A 69 -16.37 13.35 -5.87
N ASP A 70 -15.36 14.21 -5.79
CA ASP A 70 -15.32 15.39 -4.91
C ASP A 70 -15.58 15.02 -3.42
N LEU A 71 -15.14 13.82 -3.02
CA LEU A 71 -15.32 13.26 -1.67
C LEU A 71 -14.06 13.35 -0.81
N GLY A 72 -12.98 13.86 -1.39
CA GLY A 72 -11.65 14.04 -0.83
C GLY A 72 -10.77 14.68 -1.89
N GLY A 73 -9.57 15.12 -1.53
CA GLY A 73 -8.64 15.76 -2.47
C GLY A 73 -7.47 16.39 -1.73
N PHE A 74 -6.35 16.57 -2.43
CA PHE A 74 -5.14 17.19 -1.88
C PHE A 74 -5.34 18.71 -1.82
N LYS A 75 -5.20 19.31 -0.63
CA LYS A 75 -5.37 20.75 -0.42
C LYS A 75 -4.01 21.44 -0.34
N GLY A 76 -3.41 21.73 -1.48
CA GLY A 76 -2.18 22.52 -1.56
C GLY A 76 -1.27 22.06 -2.68
N GLY A 77 -1.44 22.62 -3.88
CA GLY A 77 -0.84 22.09 -5.10
C GLY A 77 -1.59 20.84 -5.54
N GLU A 78 -2.11 20.85 -6.76
CA GLU A 78 -2.74 19.65 -7.32
C GLU A 78 -1.68 18.53 -7.30
N ALA A 79 -2.04 17.35 -6.81
CA ALA A 79 -1.26 16.17 -7.14
C ALA A 79 -1.35 16.02 -8.67
N ASP A 80 -0.29 16.40 -9.39
CA ASP A 80 -0.31 16.57 -10.84
C ASP A 80 -0.58 15.24 -11.58
N GLY A 81 -0.37 14.10 -10.90
CA GLY A 81 -0.83 12.81 -11.39
C GLY A 81 -0.81 11.68 -10.37
N PHE A 82 -1.17 10.48 -10.85
CA PHE A 82 -1.23 9.25 -10.03
C PHE A 82 0.09 8.95 -9.30
N MET A 83 1.23 9.34 -9.86
CA MET A 83 2.54 9.13 -9.23
C MET A 83 2.69 9.91 -7.93
N ASP A 84 2.17 11.13 -7.85
CA ASP A 84 2.22 11.96 -6.63
C ASP A 84 1.30 11.39 -5.56
N ILE A 85 0.10 10.95 -5.97
CA ILE A 85 -0.85 10.25 -5.10
C ILE A 85 -0.28 8.90 -4.60
N PHE A 86 0.44 8.19 -5.46
CA PHE A 86 1.15 6.96 -5.09
C PHE A 86 2.27 7.23 -4.11
N TYR A 87 3.09 8.25 -4.37
CA TYR A 87 4.15 8.66 -3.46
C TYR A 87 3.59 9.06 -2.09
N PHE A 88 2.53 9.88 -2.06
CA PHE A 88 1.79 10.20 -0.85
C PHE A 88 1.38 8.95 -0.07
N SER A 89 0.73 8.01 -0.77
CA SER A 89 0.22 6.79 -0.17
C SER A 89 1.37 5.94 0.38
N LEU A 90 2.50 5.87 -0.32
CA LEU A 90 3.67 5.10 0.07
C LEU A 90 4.35 5.68 1.32
N VAL A 91 4.58 6.99 1.38
CA VAL A 91 5.24 7.63 2.53
C VAL A 91 4.34 7.59 3.77
N ASN A 92 3.02 7.68 3.61
CA ASN A 92 2.08 7.50 4.71
C ASN A 92 1.98 6.03 5.16
N TYR A 93 1.88 5.09 4.22
CA TYR A 93 1.81 3.65 4.52
C TYR A 93 3.06 3.17 5.28
N THR A 94 4.24 3.68 4.91
CA THR A 94 5.51 3.36 5.58
C THR A 94 5.78 4.19 6.82
N SER A 95 4.84 5.07 7.23
CA SER A 95 4.97 6.00 8.35
C SER A 95 6.14 7.00 8.25
N LEU A 96 6.68 7.22 7.06
CA LEU A 96 7.68 8.27 6.81
C LEU A 96 7.05 9.66 6.95
N GLY A 97 5.82 9.83 6.45
CA GLY A 97 4.98 11.00 6.72
C GLY A 97 5.56 12.33 6.22
N LEU A 98 6.00 12.40 4.96
CA LEU A 98 6.32 13.67 4.33
C LEU A 98 5.01 14.44 4.08
N GLY A 99 4.88 15.61 4.70
CA GLY A 99 3.71 16.50 4.61
C GLY A 99 3.89 17.59 3.57
N ASP A 100 4.51 17.25 2.44
CA ASP A 100 4.78 18.13 1.30
C ASP A 100 3.60 18.28 0.34
N ILE A 101 2.55 17.45 0.52
CA ILE A 101 1.27 17.44 -0.23
C ILE A 101 0.09 17.12 0.70
#